data_AF-A0A951RG79-F1
#
_entry.id   AF-A0A951RG79-F1
#
_cell.length_a   1.000
_cell.length_b   1.000
_cell.length_c   1.000
_cell.angle_alpha   90.00
_cell.angle_beta   90.00
_cell.angle_gamma   90.00
#
_symmetry.space_group_name_H-M   'P 1'
#
loop_
_entity.id
_entity.type
_entity.pdbx_description
1 polymer ?
#
loop_
_entity_poly.entity_id
_entity_poly.type
_entity_poly.pdbx_seq_one_letter_code
_entity_poly.pdbx_strand_id
1 'polypeptide(L)'
;MKIFFTLSLFLLIAILNKSCSNSQIIHICSEDRNNCVTIITDNNIRYVIAGKTKRVPEINYLKLDISQVDNLADGIWICWLPDNNWDMVVQNSVIVENQLDTTKYFFSNQLPKDENGIPHETKFRENNCAIFDFYTMRLSPDKGAIVEIK
;
A
#
# COMPACT_ATOMS: atom_id res chain seq x y z
N MET A 1 15.84 16.97 -51.45
CA MET A 1 14.99 15.85 -51.00
C MET A 1 15.77 14.90 -50.06
N LYS A 2 16.36 15.42 -48.97
CA LYS A 2 17.11 14.62 -47.97
C LYS A 2 16.76 14.98 -46.51
N ILE A 3 15.91 15.99 -46.31
CA ILE A 3 15.60 16.55 -44.98
C ILE A 3 14.37 15.86 -44.34
N PHE A 4 13.54 15.19 -45.12
CA PHE A 4 12.34 14.51 -44.62
C PHE A 4 12.59 13.13 -44.00
N PHE A 5 13.74 12.50 -44.24
CA PHE A 5 14.01 11.14 -43.75
C PHE A 5 14.58 11.11 -42.32
N THR A 6 15.21 12.18 -41.86
CA THR A 6 15.80 12.27 -40.52
C THR A 6 14.79 12.60 -39.43
N LEU A 7 13.63 13.19 -39.77
CA LEU A 7 12.58 13.52 -38.79
C LEU A 7 11.78 12.29 -38.33
N SER A 8 11.69 11.27 -39.17
CA SER A 8 10.95 10.02 -38.90
C SER A 8 11.62 9.16 -37.83
N LEU A 9 12.96 9.15 -37.78
CA LEU A 9 13.72 8.29 -36.86
C LEU A 9 13.68 8.79 -35.40
N PHE A 10 13.61 10.12 -35.19
CA PHE A 10 13.46 10.70 -33.85
C PHE A 10 12.07 10.45 -33.25
N LEU A 11 11.03 10.35 -34.08
CA LEU A 11 9.67 10.07 -33.60
C LEU A 11 9.53 8.62 -33.11
N LEU A 12 10.25 7.66 -33.70
CA LEU A 12 10.21 6.25 -33.28
C LEU A 12 10.89 6.00 -31.93
N ILE A 13 11.97 6.73 -31.62
CA ILE A 13 12.72 6.58 -30.36
C ILE A 13 11.92 7.16 -29.17
N ALA A 14 11.07 8.16 -29.42
CA ALA A 14 10.22 8.76 -28.38
C ALA A 14 9.09 7.83 -27.87
N ILE A 15 8.72 6.78 -28.63
CA ILE A 15 7.59 5.90 -28.30
C ILE A 15 8.01 4.69 -27.44
N LEU A 16 9.31 4.44 -27.27
CA LEU A 16 9.82 3.25 -26.58
C LEU A 16 9.98 3.39 -25.06
N ASN A 17 9.70 4.57 -24.49
CA ASN A 17 9.78 4.80 -23.04
C ASN A 17 8.42 4.73 -22.34
N LYS A 18 7.46 3.94 -22.86
CA LYS A 18 6.39 3.42 -21.99
C LYS A 18 6.98 2.25 -21.20
N SER A 19 7.77 2.60 -20.18
CA SER A 19 8.10 1.67 -19.10
C SER A 19 6.77 1.15 -18.55
N CYS A 20 6.45 -0.11 -18.83
CA CYS A 20 5.37 -0.81 -18.16
C CYS A 20 5.77 -0.91 -16.69
N SER A 21 5.42 0.09 -15.88
CA SER A 21 5.36 -0.09 -14.43
C SER A 21 4.26 -1.12 -14.18
N ASN A 22 4.66 -2.35 -13.88
CA ASN A 22 3.75 -3.42 -13.44
C ASN A 22 3.36 -3.18 -11.98
N SER A 23 2.89 -1.97 -11.67
CA SER A 23 2.45 -1.63 -10.32
C SER A 23 1.25 -2.50 -9.97
N GLN A 24 1.40 -3.38 -8.98
CA GLN A 24 0.29 -4.17 -8.47
C GLN A 24 -0.64 -3.27 -7.65
N ILE A 25 -1.94 -3.34 -7.94
CA ILE A 25 -2.96 -2.60 -7.19
C ILE A 25 -3.73 -3.59 -6.32
N ILE A 26 -3.64 -3.42 -5.01
CA ILE A 26 -4.35 -4.24 -4.04
C ILE A 26 -5.36 -3.36 -3.32
N HIS A 27 -6.63 -3.76 -3.28
CA HIS A 27 -7.61 -3.18 -2.38
C HIS A 27 -7.81 -4.11 -1.20
N ILE A 28 -7.65 -3.59 0.02
CA ILE A 28 -8.00 -4.28 1.25
C ILE A 28 -9.20 -3.53 1.81
N CYS A 29 -10.31 -4.23 2.06
CA CYS A 29 -11.55 -3.61 2.52
C CYS A 29 -12.07 -4.30 3.78
N SER A 30 -12.87 -3.58 4.57
CA SER A 30 -13.69 -4.19 5.62
C SER A 30 -14.61 -5.26 5.05
N GLU A 31 -15.08 -6.19 5.89
CA GLU A 31 -15.93 -7.30 5.46
C GLU A 31 -17.24 -6.83 4.79
N ASP A 32 -17.76 -5.68 5.22
CA ASP A 32 -18.94 -5.04 4.63
C ASP A 32 -18.63 -4.19 3.38
N ARG A 33 -17.35 -4.06 3.01
CA ARG A 33 -16.82 -3.29 1.86
C ARG A 33 -17.06 -1.78 1.93
N ASN A 34 -17.52 -1.24 3.06
CA ASN A 34 -17.79 0.20 3.21
C ASN A 34 -16.52 1.02 3.44
N ASN A 35 -15.49 0.39 4.00
CA ASN A 35 -14.18 1.00 4.24
C ASN A 35 -13.12 0.23 3.46
N CYS A 36 -12.23 0.94 2.78
CA CYS A 36 -11.18 0.33 1.98
C CYS A 36 -9.90 1.16 2.04
N VAL A 37 -8.78 0.46 1.85
CA VAL A 37 -7.48 1.05 1.59
C VAL A 37 -6.96 0.46 0.27
N THR A 38 -6.36 1.31 -0.56
CA THR A 38 -5.66 0.89 -1.77
C THR A 38 -4.16 0.92 -1.52
N ILE A 39 -3.50 -0.18 -1.89
CA ILE A 39 -2.05 -0.30 -1.89
C ILE A 39 -1.57 -0.33 -3.34
N ILE A 40 -0.66 0.57 -3.68
CA ILE A 40 0.03 0.57 -4.98
C ILE A 40 1.52 0.49 -4.69
N THR A 41 2.18 -0.58 -5.15
CA THR A 41 3.63 -0.74 -4.98
C THR A 41 4.33 -0.66 -6.33
N ASP A 42 5.36 0.18 -6.40
CA ASP A 42 6.27 0.30 -7.55
C ASP A 42 7.71 0.26 -7.03
N ASN A 43 8.42 -0.84 -7.30
CA ASN A 43 9.73 -1.14 -6.73
C ASN A 43 9.72 -1.03 -5.18
N ASN A 44 10.60 -0.21 -4.61
CA ASN A 44 10.71 0.01 -3.17
C ASN A 44 9.79 1.12 -2.64
N ILE A 45 8.86 1.62 -3.47
CA ILE A 45 7.91 2.64 -3.06
C ILE A 45 6.53 2.02 -2.95
N ARG A 46 5.90 2.19 -1.79
CA ARG A 46 4.52 1.77 -1.53
C ARG A 46 3.66 2.96 -1.17
N TYR A 47 2.55 3.11 -1.88
CA TYR A 47 1.50 4.05 -1.55
C TYR A 47 0.41 3.33 -0.76
N VAL A 48 0.04 3.88 0.40
CA VAL A 48 -1.13 3.49 1.18
C VAL A 48 -2.16 4.59 1.03
N ILE A 49 -3.32 4.31 0.45
CA ILE A 49 -4.28 5.32 0.01
C ILE A 49 -5.64 5.02 0.62
N ALA A 50 -6.25 6.01 1.28
CA ALA A 50 -7.61 5.84 1.79
C ALA A 50 -8.63 5.72 0.63
N GLY A 51 -9.48 4.70 0.68
CA GLY A 51 -10.49 4.40 -0.34
C GLY A 51 -9.99 3.53 -1.50
N LYS A 52 -10.92 3.19 -2.41
CA LYS A 52 -10.61 2.45 -3.65
C LYS A 52 -10.20 3.42 -4.77
N THR A 53 -9.00 3.25 -5.32
CA THR A 53 -8.52 4.04 -6.47
C THR A 53 -7.60 3.22 -7.38
N LYS A 54 -7.40 3.65 -8.63
CA LYS A 54 -6.41 3.05 -9.55
C LYS A 54 -5.13 3.87 -9.68
N ARG A 55 -5.07 5.03 -9.03
CA ARG A 55 -3.97 5.99 -9.11
C ARG A 55 -3.79 6.70 -7.77
N VAL A 56 -2.57 7.16 -7.51
CA VAL A 56 -2.27 7.97 -6.32
C VAL A 56 -3.01 9.32 -6.44
N PRO A 57 -3.89 9.67 -5.49
CA PRO A 57 -4.55 10.98 -5.44
C PRO A 57 -3.60 12.08 -4.92
N GLU A 58 -4.06 13.33 -4.92
CA GLU A 58 -3.29 14.45 -4.35
C GLU A 58 -3.36 14.52 -2.81
N ILE A 59 -4.37 13.90 -2.20
CA ILE A 59 -4.61 13.89 -0.75
C ILE A 59 -5.03 12.51 -0.26
N ASN A 60 -4.98 12.28 1.04
CA ASN A 60 -5.35 11.02 1.69
C ASN A 60 -4.52 9.81 1.25
N TYR A 61 -3.22 10.02 1.11
CA TYR A 61 -2.26 8.95 0.92
C TYR A 61 -1.04 9.10 1.83
N LEU A 62 -0.33 7.98 1.98
CA LEU A 62 0.98 7.90 2.58
C LEU A 62 1.92 7.27 1.55
N LYS A 63 3.11 7.84 1.39
CA LYS A 63 4.18 7.29 0.55
C LYS A 63 5.26 6.72 1.46
N LEU A 64 5.54 5.44 1.28
CA LEU A 64 6.50 4.68 2.06
C LEU A 64 7.67 4.26 1.17
N ASP A 65 8.89 4.35 1.72
CA ASP A 65 10.04 3.59 1.26
C ASP A 65 10.06 2.28 2.06
N ILE A 66 10.00 1.17 1.33
CA ILE A 66 9.98 -0.19 1.86
C ILE A 66 11.28 -0.94 1.54
N SER A 67 12.34 -0.26 1.10
CA SER A 67 13.63 -0.88 0.76
C SER A 67 14.30 -1.63 1.92
N GLN A 68 13.92 -1.32 3.16
CA GLN A 68 14.43 -1.98 4.38
C GLN A 68 13.44 -3.00 4.96
N VAL A 69 12.28 -3.19 4.34
CA VAL A 69 11.30 -4.20 4.77
C VAL A 69 11.75 -5.55 4.24
N ASP A 70 11.94 -6.53 5.13
CA ASP A 70 12.28 -7.89 4.73
C ASP A 70 11.09 -8.53 4.01
N ASN A 71 11.33 -9.15 2.84
CA ASN A 71 10.27 -9.73 2.02
C ASN A 71 9.42 -10.78 2.76
N LEU A 72 10.00 -11.54 3.70
CA LEU A 72 9.28 -12.56 4.48
C LEU A 72 8.49 -11.96 5.64
N ALA A 73 8.80 -10.73 6.03
CA ALA A 73 8.11 -9.98 7.07
C ALA A 73 7.25 -8.83 6.50
N ASP A 74 7.10 -8.78 5.17
CA ASP A 74 6.36 -7.72 4.49
C ASP A 74 4.85 -7.94 4.65
N GLY A 75 4.25 -7.08 5.45
CA GLY A 75 2.84 -7.15 5.79
C GLY A 75 2.21 -5.79 6.01
N ILE A 76 0.89 -5.76 5.89
CA ILE A 76 0.04 -4.68 6.41
C ILE A 76 -0.81 -5.25 7.51
N TRP A 77 -0.70 -4.64 8.69
CA TRP A 77 -1.58 -4.88 9.81
C TRP A 77 -2.58 -3.74 9.86
N ILE A 78 -3.87 -4.02 9.79
CA ILE A 78 -4.91 -3.00 9.72
C ILE A 78 -6.07 -3.32 10.65
N CYS A 79 -6.59 -2.32 11.34
CA CYS A 79 -7.85 -2.37 12.05
C CYS A 79 -8.81 -1.33 11.47
N TRP A 80 -10.05 -1.75 11.23
CA TRP A 80 -11.13 -0.87 10.80
C TRP A 80 -11.72 -0.16 12.02
N LEU A 81 -11.75 1.16 11.98
CA LEU A 81 -12.32 2.00 13.02
C LEU A 81 -13.73 2.48 12.58
N PRO A 82 -14.56 2.98 13.53
CA PRO A 82 -15.81 3.64 13.19
C PRO A 82 -15.64 4.79 12.18
N ASP A 83 -16.72 5.18 11.51
CA ASP A 83 -16.74 6.30 10.55
C ASP A 83 -15.85 6.14 9.30
N ASN A 84 -15.64 4.89 8.85
CA ASN A 84 -14.77 4.55 7.70
C ASN A 84 -13.31 4.99 7.88
N ASN A 85 -12.82 4.90 9.11
CA ASN A 85 -11.45 5.20 9.52
C ASN A 85 -10.62 3.91 9.65
N TRP A 86 -9.31 4.03 9.77
CA TRP A 86 -8.46 2.87 10.01
C TRP A 86 -7.20 3.21 10.79
N ASP A 87 -6.66 2.18 11.44
CA ASP A 87 -5.35 2.19 12.09
C ASP A 87 -4.47 1.12 11.44
N MET A 88 -3.31 1.51 10.93
CA MET A 88 -2.46 0.65 10.11
C MET A 88 -1.01 0.66 10.59
N VAL A 89 -0.37 -0.51 10.49
CA VAL A 89 1.08 -0.65 10.60
C VAL A 89 1.66 -1.25 9.33
N VAL A 90 2.79 -0.68 8.89
CA VAL A 90 3.73 -1.31 7.94
C VAL A 90 5.11 -1.33 8.60
N GLN A 91 5.44 -2.47 9.22
CA GLN A 91 6.65 -2.63 10.03
C GLN A 91 7.92 -2.31 9.22
N ASN A 92 8.86 -1.57 9.83
CA ASN A 92 10.18 -1.21 9.27
C ASN A 92 10.14 -0.33 8.01
N SER A 93 8.97 0.18 7.61
CA SER A 93 8.88 1.17 6.54
C SER A 93 9.39 2.54 6.96
N VAL A 94 9.79 3.35 5.98
CA VAL A 94 10.15 4.76 6.18
C VAL A 94 9.10 5.64 5.51
N ILE A 95 8.51 6.57 6.27
CA ILE A 95 7.56 7.54 5.72
C ILE A 95 8.35 8.56 4.88
N VAL A 96 8.10 8.57 3.58
CA VAL A 96 8.67 9.55 2.64
C VAL A 96 7.77 10.78 2.54
N GLU A 97 6.45 10.57 2.55
CA GLU A 97 5.47 11.64 2.45
C GLU A 97 4.17 11.22 3.14
N ASN A 98 3.52 12.15 3.85
CA ASN A 98 2.23 11.93 4.50
C ASN A 98 1.23 13.03 4.12
N GLN A 99 0.20 12.65 3.36
CA GLN A 99 -0.94 13.47 2.98
C GLN A 99 -2.26 12.92 3.57
N LEU A 100 -2.20 12.04 4.57
CA LEU A 100 -3.38 11.50 5.24
C LEU A 100 -4.08 12.56 6.08
N ASP A 101 -5.42 12.54 6.10
CA ASP A 101 -6.20 13.15 7.18
C ASP A 101 -5.92 12.40 8.49
N THR A 102 -4.94 12.90 9.25
CA THR A 102 -4.49 12.30 10.52
C THR A 102 -5.53 12.32 11.64
N THR A 103 -6.68 12.97 11.44
CA THR A 103 -7.82 12.88 12.37
C THR A 103 -8.65 11.61 12.15
N LYS A 104 -8.45 10.94 11.01
CA LYS A 104 -9.20 9.75 10.57
C LYS A 104 -8.32 8.52 10.39
N TYR A 105 -7.12 8.71 9.85
CA TYR A 105 -6.26 7.61 9.44
C TYR A 105 -4.99 7.60 10.28
N PHE A 106 -4.85 6.55 11.08
CA PHE A 106 -3.70 6.36 11.96
C PHE A 106 -2.72 5.41 11.30
N PHE A 107 -1.44 5.79 11.32
CA PHE A 107 -0.37 5.01 10.74
C PHE A 107 0.83 4.94 11.69
N SER A 108 1.45 3.77 11.77
CA SER A 108 2.75 3.56 12.40
C SER A 108 3.65 2.68 11.53
N ASN A 109 4.96 2.88 11.60
CA ASN A 109 5.95 1.98 11.00
C ASN A 109 6.49 0.94 11.98
N GLN A 110 5.89 0.85 13.17
CA GLN A 110 6.25 -0.08 14.22
C GLN A 110 5.01 -0.74 14.81
N LEU A 111 5.05 -2.06 14.90
CA LEU A 111 4.13 -2.86 15.68
C LEU A 111 4.26 -2.50 17.17
N PRO A 112 3.15 -2.61 17.94
CA PRO A 112 3.20 -2.56 19.39
C PRO A 112 4.25 -3.52 19.94
N LYS A 113 4.89 -3.13 21.04
CA LYS A 113 5.87 -3.94 21.74
C LYS A 113 5.32 -4.36 23.09
N ASP A 114 5.62 -5.58 23.51
CA ASP A 114 5.29 -6.07 24.84
C ASP A 114 6.23 -5.48 25.92
N GLU A 115 6.06 -5.92 27.16
CA GLU A 115 6.88 -5.49 28.31
C GLU A 115 8.38 -5.77 28.14
N ASN A 116 8.75 -6.73 27.28
CA ASN A 116 10.14 -7.08 26.98
C ASN A 116 10.66 -6.35 25.73
N GLY A 117 9.87 -5.47 25.13
CA GLY A 117 10.23 -4.74 23.92
C GLY A 117 10.09 -5.56 22.63
N ILE A 118 9.44 -6.73 22.68
CA ILE A 118 9.28 -7.62 21.53
C ILE A 118 8.04 -7.18 20.73
N PRO A 119 8.18 -6.91 19.42
CA PRO A 119 7.03 -6.58 18.57
C PRO A 119 6.01 -7.71 18.55
N HIS A 120 4.73 -7.37 18.69
CA HIS A 120 3.64 -8.34 18.63
C HIS A 120 2.42 -7.76 17.90
N GLU A 121 1.65 -8.64 17.29
CA GLU A 121 0.52 -8.29 16.42
C GLU A 121 -0.85 -8.59 17.05
N THR A 122 -0.90 -8.89 18.35
CA THR A 122 -2.10 -9.36 19.06
C THR A 122 -3.33 -8.52 18.79
N LYS A 123 -3.19 -7.18 18.80
CA LYS A 123 -4.25 -6.21 18.47
C LYS A 123 -4.86 -6.45 17.09
N PHE A 124 -4.04 -6.80 16.11
CA PHE A 124 -4.47 -6.95 14.72
C PHE A 124 -5.11 -8.31 14.42
N ARG A 125 -5.24 -9.17 15.44
CA ARG A 125 -5.96 -10.45 15.36
C ARG A 125 -7.40 -10.36 15.89
N GLU A 126 -7.85 -9.17 16.30
CA GLU A 126 -9.23 -8.88 16.70
C GLU A 126 -10.21 -8.94 15.50
N ASN A 127 -11.52 -8.94 15.76
CA ASN A 127 -12.52 -9.25 14.73
C ASN A 127 -12.62 -8.23 13.59
N ASN A 128 -12.38 -6.94 13.88
CA ASN A 128 -12.40 -5.85 12.92
C ASN A 128 -10.99 -5.52 12.39
N CYS A 129 -10.05 -6.44 12.53
CA CYS A 129 -8.68 -6.28 12.08
C CYS A 129 -8.27 -7.41 11.15
N ALA A 130 -7.25 -7.16 10.36
CA ALA A 130 -6.68 -8.12 9.44
C ALA A 130 -5.18 -7.88 9.28
N ILE A 131 -4.47 -8.94 8.88
CA ILE A 131 -3.07 -8.88 8.47
C ILE A 131 -3.02 -9.38 7.05
N PHE A 132 -2.52 -8.56 6.13
CA PHE A 132 -2.26 -8.98 4.76
C PHE A 132 -0.77 -9.18 4.57
N ASP A 133 -0.37 -10.39 4.24
CA ASP A 133 1.01 -10.80 4.02
C ASP A 133 1.32 -10.75 2.52
N PHE A 134 2.31 -9.93 2.13
CA PHE A 134 2.68 -9.72 0.72
C PHE A 134 3.48 -10.88 0.12
N TYR A 135 4.13 -11.70 0.96
CA TYR A 135 4.88 -12.87 0.48
C TYR A 135 3.95 -14.01 0.05
N THR A 136 2.94 -14.30 0.86
CA THR A 136 1.95 -15.35 0.64
C THR A 136 0.72 -14.86 -0.10
N MET A 137 0.54 -13.54 -0.21
CA MET A 137 -0.62 -12.88 -0.82
C MET A 137 -1.95 -13.29 -0.16
N ARG A 138 -1.96 -13.39 1.17
CA ARG A 138 -3.10 -13.91 1.95
C ARG A 138 -3.38 -13.09 3.20
N LEU A 139 -4.61 -13.21 3.68
CA LEU A 139 -5.00 -12.72 4.99
C LEU A 139 -4.62 -13.73 6.09
N SER A 140 -4.23 -13.21 7.26
CA SER A 140 -3.95 -13.98 8.46
C SER A 140 -4.45 -13.26 9.70
N PRO A 141 -5.55 -13.69 10.36
CA PRO A 141 -6.42 -14.80 9.97
C PRO A 141 -7.20 -14.49 8.66
N ASP A 142 -7.78 -15.51 8.04
CA ASP A 142 -8.62 -15.38 6.83
C ASP A 142 -10.03 -14.82 7.17
N LYS A 143 -10.06 -13.66 7.84
CA LYS A 143 -11.23 -12.90 8.26
C LYS A 143 -10.85 -11.43 8.52
N GLY A 144 -11.83 -10.58 8.79
CA GLY A 144 -11.65 -9.19 9.17
C GLY A 144 -11.39 -8.25 7.99
N ALA A 145 -11.09 -8.77 6.81
CA ALA A 145 -10.99 -8.00 5.57
C ALA A 145 -11.34 -8.83 4.33
N ILE A 146 -11.54 -8.15 3.21
CA ILE A 146 -11.66 -8.70 1.86
C ILE A 146 -10.55 -8.08 0.99
N VAL A 147 -9.83 -8.91 0.24
CA VAL A 147 -8.74 -8.46 -0.64
C VAL A 147 -9.12 -8.62 -2.11
N GLU A 148 -8.89 -7.58 -2.91
CA GLU A 148 -9.02 -7.57 -4.37
C GLU A 148 -7.68 -7.19 -5.00
N ILE A 149 -7.11 -8.07 -5.83
CA ILE A 149 -5.85 -7.82 -6.55
C ILE A 149 -6.18 -7.53 -8.02
N LYS A 150 -5.61 -6.46 -8.59
CA LYS A 150 -5.83 -6.02 -9.98
C LYS A 150 -4.55 -5.87 -10.77
#